data_AF-A0A0C3MC02-F1
#
_entry.id   AF-A0A0C3MC02-F1
#
_cell.length_a   1.000
_cell.length_b   1.000
_cell.length_c   1.000
_cell.angle_alpha   90.00
_cell.angle_beta   90.00
_cell.angle_gamma   90.00
#
_symmetry.space_group_name_H-M   'P 1'
#
loop_
_entity.id
_entity.type
_entity.pdbx_description
1 polymer ?
#
loop_
_entity_poly.entity_id
_entity_poly.type
_entity_poly.pdbx_seq_one_letter_code
_entity_poly.pdbx_strand_id
1 'polypeptide(L)' 'GEINWDCPCLGGMAHGPCGPQFREAFSCFVYSEQEPKGVDCVEKFKAMQDCFRAHPETYGE' A
#
# COMPACT_ATOMS: atom_id res chain seq x y z
N GLY A 1 -14.75 -1.15 -8.70
CA GLY A 1 -14.89 -0.64 -7.33
C GLY A 1 -14.00 0.58 -7.21
N GLU A 2 -14.39 1.60 -6.46
CA GLU A 2 -13.55 2.77 -6.24
C GLU A 2 -12.96 2.71 -4.83
N ILE A 3 -11.67 3.05 -4.68
CA ILE A 3 -10.99 3.04 -3.39
C ILE A 3 -11.08 4.44 -2.79
N ASN A 4 -11.65 4.55 -1.58
CA ASN A 4 -11.69 5.81 -0.84
C ASN A 4 -10.37 5.98 -0.06
N TRP A 5 -9.46 6.79 -0.61
CA TRP A 5 -8.15 7.08 0.00
C TRP A 5 -8.22 7.94 1.26
N ASP A 6 -9.36 8.59 1.51
CA ASP A 6 -9.61 9.41 2.69
C ASP A 6 -10.32 8.61 3.80
N CYS A 7 -10.52 7.30 3.60
CA CYS A 7 -11.05 6.45 4.64
C CYS A 7 -10.11 6.42 5.85
N PRO A 8 -10.60 6.71 7.07
CA PRO A 8 -9.77 6.62 8.28
C PRO A 8 -9.22 5.20 8.50
N CYS A 9 -9.87 4.18 7.90
CA CYS A 9 -9.39 2.80 7.89
C CYS A 9 -8.03 2.60 7.23
N LEU A 10 -7.60 3.51 6.34
CA LEU A 10 -6.30 3.44 5.66
C LEU A 10 -5.19 4.15 6.45
N GLY A 11 -5.51 4.73 7.62
CA GLY A 11 -4.52 5.31 8.53
C GLY A 11 -3.69 6.44 7.92
N GLY A 12 -4.20 7.12 6.89
CA GLY A 12 -3.46 8.18 6.19
C GLY A 12 -2.26 7.70 5.36
N MET A 13 -2.04 6.39 5.22
CA MET A 13 -0.88 5.84 4.49
C MET A 13 -0.83 6.27 3.03
N ALA A 14 -1.98 6.57 2.43
CA ALA A 14 -2.10 7.04 1.05
C ALA A 14 -1.55 8.46 0.81
N HIS A 15 -1.35 9.24 1.87
CA HIS A 15 -0.98 10.66 1.80
C HIS A 15 0.42 10.96 2.35
N GLY A 16 1.15 9.93 2.80
CA GLY A 16 2.54 10.06 3.29
C GLY A 16 3.61 9.98 2.20
N PRO A 17 4.90 10.04 2.56
CA PRO A 17 6.02 9.93 1.62
C PRO A 17 5.98 8.64 0.77
N CYS A 18 5.46 7.54 1.33
CA CYS A 18 5.25 6.27 0.62
C CYS A 18 3.83 6.07 0.09
N GLY A 19 3.01 7.12 0.06
CA GLY A 19 1.63 7.10 -0.41
C GLY A 19 1.47 6.58 -1.85
N PRO A 20 2.34 6.92 -2.82
CA PRO A 20 2.28 6.34 -4.16
C PRO A 20 2.42 4.82 -4.15
N GLN A 21 3.41 4.27 -3.44
CA GLN A 21 3.65 2.82 -3.36
C GLN A 21 2.50 2.12 -2.64
N PHE A 22 1.99 2.72 -1.55
CA PHE A 22 0.81 2.21 -0.85
C PHE A 22 -0.41 2.16 -1.78
N ARG A 23 -0.70 3.24 -2.50
CA ARG A 23 -1.84 3.28 -3.43
C ARG A 23 -1.74 2.23 -4.51
N GLU A 24 -0.54 2.00 -5.04
CA GLU A 24 -0.31 1.01 -6.08
C GLU A 24 -0.48 -0.42 -5.56
N ALA A 25 0.13 -0.75 -4.42
CA ALA A 25 0.03 -2.07 -3.80
C ALA A 25 -1.40 -2.38 -3.35
N PHE A 26 -2.06 -1.41 -2.69
CA PHE A 26 -3.42 -1.58 -2.18
C PHE A 26 -4.45 -1.65 -3.32
N SER A 27 -4.28 -0.86 -4.39
CA SER A 27 -5.11 -0.99 -5.59
C SER A 27 -4.97 -2.36 -6.22
N CYS A 28 -3.74 -2.85 -6.39
CA CYS A 28 -3.49 -4.19 -6.90
C CYS A 28 -4.19 -5.24 -6.04
N PHE A 29 -4.04 -5.17 -4.70
CA PHE A 29 -4.70 -6.10 -3.80
C PHE A 29 -6.23 -6.08 -3.93
N VAL A 30 -6.85 -4.90 -3.97
CA VAL A 30 -8.31 -4.76 -4.08
C VAL A 30 -8.83 -5.40 -5.37
N TYR A 31 -8.13 -5.19 -6.49
CA TYR A 31 -8.52 -5.69 -7.80
C TYR A 31 -8.02 -7.11 -8.13
N SER A 32 -7.12 -7.68 -7.34
CA SER A 32 -6.64 -9.04 -7.55
C SER A 32 -7.80 -10.03 -7.49
N GLU A 33 -7.87 -10.88 -8.52
CA GLU A 33 -8.78 -12.03 -8.63
C GLU A 33 -8.06 -13.37 -8.43
N GLN A 34 -6.75 -13.34 -8.11
CA GLN A 34 -5.98 -14.55 -7.84
C GLN A 34 -6.36 -15.20 -6.50
N GLU A 35 -6.09 -16.51 -6.38
CA GLU A 35 -6.23 -17.26 -5.13
C GLU A 35 -4.86 -17.86 -4.75
N PRO A 36 -4.22 -17.38 -3.66
CA PRO A 36 -4.70 -16.39 -2.69
C PRO A 36 -4.69 -14.95 -3.24
N LYS A 37 -5.63 -14.13 -2.77
CA LYS A 37 -5.80 -12.74 -3.21
C LYS A 37 -4.53 -11.93 -2.95
N GLY A 38 -4.03 -11.26 -3.98
CA GLY A 38 -2.87 -10.38 -3.93
C GLY A 38 -1.52 -11.08 -4.08
N VAL A 39 -1.49 -12.38 -4.41
CA VAL A 39 -0.23 -13.10 -4.71
C VAL A 39 0.55 -12.49 -5.89
N ASP A 40 -0.16 -11.89 -6.84
CA ASP A 40 0.37 -11.14 -7.97
C ASP A 40 0.88 -9.73 -7.60
N CYS A 41 0.54 -9.25 -6.40
CA CYS A 41 0.88 -7.90 -5.93
C CYS A 41 2.12 -7.87 -5.03
N VAL A 42 2.75 -9.01 -4.75
CA VAL A 42 3.86 -9.15 -3.79
C VAL A 42 4.99 -8.16 -4.07
N GLU A 43 5.38 -7.98 -5.34
CA GLU A 43 6.45 -7.03 -5.70
C GLU A 43 6.07 -5.57 -5.39
N LYS A 44 4.79 -5.21 -5.50
CA LYS A 44 4.30 -3.86 -5.15
C LYS A 44 4.32 -3.65 -3.64
N PHE A 45 3.93 -4.65 -2.87
CA PHE A 45 4.04 -4.62 -1.40
C PHE A 45 5.50 -4.55 -0.94
N LYS A 46 6.41 -5.22 -1.63
CA LYS A 46 7.85 -5.13 -1.37
C LYS A 46 8.36 -3.71 -1.61
N ALA A 47 8.01 -3.09 -2.74
CA ALA A 47 8.37 -1.70 -3.02
C ALA A 47 7.83 -0.72 -1.96
N MET A 48 6.61 -0.93 -1.48
CA MET A 48 6.04 -0.16 -0.37
C MET A 48 6.85 -0.37 0.92
N GLN A 49 7.20 -1.61 1.25
CA GLN A 49 8.00 -1.92 2.44
C GLN A 49 9.41 -1.32 2.37
N ASP A 50 10.04 -1.34 1.21
CA ASP A 50 11.35 -0.73 0.98
C ASP A 50 11.27 0.79 1.14
N CYS A 51 10.17 1.41 0.70
CA CYS A 51 9.91 2.82 0.98
C CYS A 51 9.75 3.09 2.48
N PHE A 52 8.99 2.28 3.22
CA PHE A 52 8.86 2.45 4.68
C PHE A 52 10.21 2.35 5.40
N ARG A 53 11.07 1.42 4.99
CA ARG A 53 12.43 1.28 5.54
C ARG A 53 13.33 2.49 5.24
N ALA A 54 13.09 3.19 4.13
CA ALA A 54 13.81 4.41 3.78
C ALA A 54 13.33 5.64 4.57
N HIS A 55 12.15 5.55 5.20
CA HIS A 55 11.52 6.63 5.98
C HIS A 55 11.22 6.19 7.44
N PRO A 56 12.22 5.73 8.20
CA PRO A 56 12.02 5.26 9.57
C PRO A 56 11.49 6.35 10.51
N GLU A 57 11.73 7.62 10.21
CA GLU A 57 11.19 8.77 10.95
C GLU A 57 9.66 8.90 10.86
N THR A 58 9.06 8.34 9.81
CA THR A 58 7.60 8.40 9.58
C THR A 58 6.93 7.05 9.88
N TYR A 59 7.59 5.93 9.60
CA TYR A 59 7.00 4.59 9.64
C TYR A 59 7.67 3.62 10.63
N GLY A 60 8.60 4.10 11.46
CA GLY A 60 9.36 3.28 12.40
C GLY A 60 8.76 3.14 13.81
N GLU A 61 7.53 3.60 14.04
CA GLU A 61 6.82 3.48 15.34
C GLU A 61 5.95 2.21 15.42
#